data_AF-A0A0V0YEL3-F1
#
_entry.id   AF-A0A0V0YEL3-F1
#
_cell.length_a   1.000
_cell.length_b   1.000
_cell.length_c   1.000
_cell.angle_alpha   90.00
_cell.angle_beta   90.00
_cell.angle_gamma   90.00
#
_symmetry.space_group_name_H-M   'P 1'
#
loop_
_entity.id
_entity.type
_entity.pdbx_description
1 polymer ?
#
loop_
_entity_poly.entity_id
_entity_poly.type
_entity_poly.pdbx_seq_one_letter_code
_entity_poly.pdbx_strand_id
1 'polypeptide(L)'
;LKFIECRWQLAGRPTICLLLTEDLVCGEHFSKVLNLLVDLKSGLCNGIRVRVGRLQNLLSAGCLEHLDFAPQGYSVDFIPEPMREVKSMSDYSSLSDLSHCLMEAVTDKDFDVEPFKTQPTEEIIATLKNLPKAALYTQCRLLWLLYERHGVDFKIFDDVTVRVKLERVCRQAALSKTWRVVRYCAALLRKVVDSLAPSITSILVRGKRLTVGVFGGEEVIIDSPVTPNVIEEELYRVCFPHDILACVLQQELIIVLGHFISVEPELFIGILKVRIGWLIHALNLMMNFGNKEGNLSVYDLSPTDVKLLVRNLLSMKNFSQLYYEHLFFLIENDNQVMHFQIQFQFQCSEQRCNNVS
;
A
#
# COMPACT_ATOMS: atom_id res chain seq x y z
N LEU A 1 -18.42 -2.64 -4.72
CA LEU A 1 -19.84 -2.78 -5.15
C LEU A 1 -20.33 -1.57 -5.94
N LYS A 2 -20.25 -0.33 -5.41
CA LYS A 2 -20.76 0.88 -6.11
C LYS A 2 -20.17 1.10 -7.50
N PHE A 3 -18.88 0.84 -7.67
CA PHE A 3 -18.23 0.87 -8.98
C PHE A 3 -18.92 -0.06 -9.98
N ILE A 4 -19.18 -1.31 -9.58
CA ILE A 4 -19.82 -2.31 -10.44
C ILE A 4 -21.25 -1.90 -10.76
N GLU A 5 -22.02 -1.44 -9.76
CA GLU A 5 -23.39 -0.93 -9.98
C GLU A 5 -23.44 0.18 -11.04
N CYS A 6 -22.53 1.15 -10.98
CA CYS A 6 -22.53 2.29 -11.92
C CYS A 6 -21.96 1.95 -13.31
N ARG A 7 -21.26 0.82 -13.46
CA ARG A 7 -20.49 0.48 -14.67
C ARG A 7 -20.89 -0.84 -15.33
N TRP A 8 -21.80 -1.61 -14.73
CA TRP A 8 -22.26 -2.87 -15.30
C TRP A 8 -23.16 -2.62 -16.50
N GLN A 9 -22.71 -3.04 -17.68
CA GLN A 9 -23.43 -2.86 -18.95
C GLN A 9 -23.88 -4.18 -19.59
N LEU A 10 -23.53 -5.32 -18.97
CA LEU A 10 -23.88 -6.64 -19.49
C LEU A 10 -25.27 -7.08 -19.02
N ALA A 11 -25.86 -8.01 -19.78
CA ALA A 11 -27.11 -8.65 -19.40
C ALA A 11 -26.95 -9.48 -18.10
N GLY A 12 -27.99 -9.51 -17.28
CA GLY A 12 -27.98 -10.21 -16.00
C GLY A 12 -27.35 -9.39 -14.87
N ARG A 13 -27.19 -10.04 -13.71
CA ARG A 13 -26.66 -9.38 -12.51
C ARG A 13 -25.18 -9.77 -12.31
N PRO A 14 -24.31 -8.82 -11.95
CA PRO A 14 -22.92 -9.14 -11.62
C PRO A 14 -22.88 -10.12 -10.45
N THR A 15 -22.19 -11.24 -10.62
CA THR A 15 -22.00 -12.25 -9.57
C THR A 15 -20.56 -12.17 -9.08
N ILE A 16 -20.38 -12.03 -7.76
CA ILE A 16 -19.07 -11.91 -7.12
C ILE A 16 -18.94 -13.05 -6.12
N CYS A 17 -17.87 -13.82 -6.22
CA CYS A 17 -17.50 -14.83 -5.24
C CYS A 17 -16.54 -14.21 -4.22
N LEU A 18 -16.88 -14.29 -2.94
CA LEU A 18 -16.01 -13.89 -1.84
C LEU A 18 -15.47 -15.15 -1.18
N LEU A 19 -14.15 -15.33 -1.22
CA LEU A 19 -13.48 -16.41 -0.49
C LEU A 19 -13.27 -15.95 0.96
N LEU A 20 -13.83 -16.69 1.91
CA LEU A 20 -13.55 -16.50 3.33
C LEU A 20 -12.35 -17.36 3.70
N THR A 21 -11.24 -16.72 4.05
CA THR A 21 -10.04 -17.38 4.56
C THR A 21 -10.01 -17.34 6.08
N GLU A 22 -9.25 -18.25 6.69
CA GLU A 22 -9.06 -18.32 8.14
C GLU A 22 -8.59 -16.98 8.74
N ASP A 23 -7.64 -16.29 8.10
CA ASP A 23 -7.15 -14.97 8.53
C ASP A 23 -8.22 -13.87 8.58
N LEU A 24 -9.30 -14.00 7.79
CA LEU A 24 -10.43 -13.07 7.83
C LEU A 24 -11.35 -13.35 9.01
N VAL A 25 -11.44 -14.62 9.43
CA VAL A 25 -12.33 -15.10 10.50
C VAL A 25 -11.68 -14.98 11.87
N CYS A 26 -10.38 -15.28 11.97
CA CYS A 26 -9.60 -15.25 13.20
C CYS A 26 -8.80 -13.96 13.40
N GLY A 27 -8.74 -13.10 12.38
CA GLY A 27 -7.99 -11.85 12.44
C GLY A 27 -8.68 -10.74 13.23
N GLU A 28 -7.90 -9.71 13.60
CA GLU A 28 -8.33 -8.52 14.35
C GLU A 28 -9.55 -7.78 13.73
N HIS A 29 -9.76 -7.91 12.42
CA HIS A 29 -10.83 -7.24 11.69
C HIS A 29 -12.06 -8.12 11.44
N PHE A 30 -12.20 -9.26 12.13
CA PHE A 30 -13.34 -10.15 11.96
C PHE A 30 -14.68 -9.44 12.16
N SER A 31 -14.76 -8.49 13.09
CA SER A 31 -15.96 -7.67 13.30
C SER A 31 -16.39 -6.89 12.04
N LYS A 32 -15.43 -6.35 11.28
CA LYS A 32 -15.70 -5.66 10.01
C LYS A 32 -16.21 -6.63 8.93
N VAL A 33 -15.63 -7.83 8.88
CA VAL A 33 -16.06 -8.91 7.97
C VAL A 33 -17.47 -9.38 8.33
N LEU A 34 -17.75 -9.56 9.62
CA LEU A 34 -19.07 -9.95 10.11
C LEU A 34 -20.12 -8.91 9.75
N ASN A 35 -19.83 -7.62 9.96
CA ASN A 35 -20.73 -6.54 9.55
C ASN A 35 -21.01 -6.58 8.05
N LEU A 36 -19.98 -6.80 7.22
CA LEU A 36 -20.17 -6.97 5.78
C LEU A 36 -21.07 -8.19 5.46
N LEU A 37 -20.89 -9.33 6.13
CA LEU A 37 -21.72 -10.51 5.93
C LEU A 37 -23.18 -10.27 6.35
N VAL A 38 -23.40 -9.51 7.41
CA VAL A 38 -24.73 -9.07 7.86
C VAL A 38 -25.37 -8.17 6.81
N ASP A 39 -24.65 -7.17 6.30
CA ASP A 39 -25.12 -6.29 5.22
C ASP A 39 -25.49 -7.09 3.98
N LEU A 40 -24.62 -8.02 3.56
CA LEU A 40 -24.88 -8.90 2.41
C LEU A 40 -26.13 -9.77 2.62
N LYS A 41 -26.32 -10.31 3.83
CA LYS A 41 -27.51 -11.11 4.19
C LYS A 41 -28.79 -10.27 4.24
N SER A 42 -28.69 -9.01 4.64
CA SER A 42 -29.83 -8.08 4.68
C SER A 42 -30.39 -7.75 3.29
N GLY A 43 -29.61 -8.01 2.23
CA GLY A 43 -29.95 -7.68 0.86
C GLY A 43 -29.62 -6.25 0.46
N LEU A 44 -28.97 -5.49 1.35
CA LEU A 44 -28.51 -4.13 1.09
C LEU A 44 -27.09 -3.93 1.65
N CYS A 45 -26.14 -3.58 0.79
CA CYS A 45 -24.78 -3.25 1.19
C CYS A 45 -24.40 -1.86 0.66
N ASN A 46 -24.16 -0.91 1.56
CA ASN A 46 -23.85 0.50 1.21
C ASN A 46 -24.85 1.13 0.22
N GLY A 47 -26.15 0.87 0.42
CA GLY A 47 -27.24 1.37 -0.45
C GLY A 47 -27.49 0.57 -1.72
N ILE A 48 -26.69 -0.48 -1.97
CA ILE A 48 -26.77 -1.31 -3.18
C ILE A 48 -27.52 -2.58 -2.86
N ARG A 49 -28.52 -2.91 -3.67
CA ARG A 49 -29.29 -4.15 -3.51
C ARG A 49 -28.42 -5.34 -3.91
N VAL A 50 -28.25 -6.28 -2.98
CA VAL A 50 -27.45 -7.48 -3.16
C VAL A 50 -28.29 -8.73 -2.92
N ARG A 51 -27.93 -9.84 -3.57
CA ARG A 51 -28.58 -11.14 -3.38
C ARG A 51 -27.51 -12.19 -3.11
N VAL A 52 -27.57 -12.79 -1.92
CA VAL A 52 -26.72 -13.93 -1.56
C VAL A 52 -27.46 -15.23 -1.90
N GLY A 53 -26.73 -16.22 -2.39
CA GLY A 53 -27.27 -17.53 -2.73
C GLY A 53 -26.16 -18.51 -3.08
N ARG A 54 -26.53 -19.78 -3.25
CA ARG A 54 -25.59 -20.80 -3.78
C ARG A 54 -25.16 -20.40 -5.19
N LEU A 55 -23.88 -20.58 -5.51
CA LEU A 55 -23.31 -20.21 -6.80
C LEU A 55 -24.12 -20.80 -7.96
N GLN A 56 -24.49 -22.09 -7.88
CA GLN A 56 -25.33 -22.78 -8.87
C GLN A 56 -26.67 -22.05 -9.18
N ASN A 57 -27.28 -21.39 -8.18
CA ASN A 57 -28.54 -20.67 -8.34
C ASN A 57 -28.35 -19.26 -8.90
N LEU A 58 -27.15 -18.69 -8.74
CA LEU A 58 -26.81 -17.37 -9.25
C LEU A 58 -26.29 -17.45 -10.68
N LEU A 59 -25.57 -18.54 -11.01
CA LEU A 59 -25.07 -18.82 -12.36
C LEU A 59 -26.19 -18.90 -13.40
N SER A 60 -27.36 -19.42 -13.04
CA SER A 60 -28.51 -19.50 -13.95
C SER A 60 -29.05 -18.13 -14.38
N ALA A 61 -28.75 -17.07 -13.63
CA ALA A 61 -29.09 -15.69 -13.97
C ALA A 61 -27.87 -14.86 -14.41
N GLY A 62 -26.71 -15.51 -14.53
CA GLY A 62 -25.45 -14.90 -14.92
C GLY A 62 -25.22 -14.95 -16.43
N CYS A 63 -24.45 -14.00 -16.94
CA CYS A 63 -23.86 -14.09 -18.27
C CYS A 63 -22.53 -14.85 -18.14
N LEU A 64 -22.34 -15.90 -18.94
CA LEU A 64 -21.08 -16.63 -19.05
C LEU A 64 -20.40 -16.17 -20.33
N GLU A 65 -19.23 -15.56 -20.19
CA GLU A 65 -18.39 -15.18 -21.32
C GLU A 65 -17.11 -16.03 -21.27
N HIS A 66 -16.74 -16.60 -22.42
CA HIS A 66 -15.45 -17.26 -22.55
C HIS A 66 -14.40 -16.19 -22.81
N LEU A 67 -13.34 -16.17 -22.01
CA LEU A 67 -12.24 -15.23 -22.20
C LEU A 67 -11.34 -15.76 -23.33
N ASP A 68 -11.73 -15.52 -24.58
CA ASP A 68 -11.00 -15.95 -25.79
C ASP A 68 -9.57 -15.38 -25.86
N PHE A 69 -9.32 -14.29 -25.14
CA PHE A 69 -8.01 -13.64 -25.03
C PHE A 69 -7.11 -14.24 -23.95
N ALA A 70 -7.64 -15.09 -23.06
CA ALA A 70 -6.82 -15.84 -22.12
C ALA A 70 -6.12 -16.94 -22.94
N PRO A 71 -4.83 -16.82 -23.25
CA PRO A 71 -4.22 -17.71 -24.22
C PRO A 71 -4.24 -19.11 -23.62
N GLN A 72 -4.89 -20.05 -24.31
CA GLN A 72 -4.86 -21.46 -23.96
C GLN A 72 -3.40 -21.91 -23.99
N GLY A 73 -2.76 -21.97 -22.81
CA GLY A 73 -1.34 -22.28 -22.71
C GLY A 73 -0.42 -21.17 -22.17
N TYR A 74 -0.95 -20.08 -21.57
CA TYR A 74 -0.13 -19.35 -20.60
C TYR A 74 0.23 -20.32 -19.47
N SER A 75 1.50 -20.68 -19.36
CA SER A 75 2.07 -21.12 -18.10
C SER A 75 1.97 -19.94 -17.16
N VAL A 76 0.83 -19.81 -16.52
CA VAL A 76 0.78 -19.10 -15.26
C VAL A 76 1.83 -19.81 -14.40
N ASP A 77 2.84 -19.10 -13.89
CA ASP A 77 3.90 -19.69 -13.04
C ASP A 77 3.34 -20.33 -11.75
N PHE A 78 2.02 -20.26 -11.56
CA PHE A 78 1.29 -21.15 -10.70
C PHE A 78 0.32 -22.00 -11.53
N ILE A 79 0.45 -23.32 -11.44
CA ILE A 79 -0.66 -24.22 -11.76
C ILE A 79 -1.70 -23.96 -10.67
N PRO A 80 -2.92 -23.47 -10.98
CA PRO A 80 -3.96 -23.35 -9.97
C PRO A 80 -4.21 -24.74 -9.42
N GLU A 81 -3.74 -25.01 -8.20
CA GLU A 81 -4.19 -26.19 -7.49
C GLU A 81 -5.69 -26.00 -7.24
N PRO A 82 -6.56 -26.86 -7.80
CA PRO A 82 -7.97 -26.77 -7.51
C PRO A 82 -8.16 -26.87 -6.00
N MET A 83 -9.01 -26.01 -5.44
CA MET A 83 -9.33 -26.05 -4.02
C MET A 83 -9.73 -27.48 -3.64
N ARG A 84 -8.89 -28.12 -2.83
CA ARG A 84 -9.17 -29.44 -2.27
C ARG A 84 -9.89 -29.20 -0.97
N GLU A 85 -11.07 -29.79 -0.84
CA GLU A 85 -11.71 -29.94 0.45
C GLU A 85 -10.75 -30.71 1.36
N VAL A 86 -10.26 -30.05 2.41
CA VAL A 86 -9.39 -30.67 3.40
C VAL A 86 -10.26 -31.61 4.23
N LYS A 87 -10.20 -32.92 3.92
CA LYS A 87 -10.93 -33.96 4.68
C LYS A 87 -10.38 -34.20 6.09
N SER A 88 -9.35 -33.46 6.50
CA SER A 88 -8.65 -33.60 7.77
C SER A 88 -8.88 -32.38 8.65
N MET A 89 -10.02 -32.40 9.33
CA MET A 89 -10.23 -32.00 10.72
C MET A 89 -11.74 -32.16 10.92
N SER A 90 -12.12 -33.12 11.75
CA SER A 90 -13.50 -33.35 12.16
C SER A 90 -14.10 -32.01 12.61
N ASP A 91 -15.18 -31.61 11.93
CA ASP A 91 -16.14 -30.61 12.35
C ASP A 91 -15.52 -29.30 12.87
N TYR A 92 -15.40 -28.29 12.01
CA TYR A 92 -15.42 -26.89 12.45
C TYR A 92 -16.78 -26.58 13.09
N SER A 93 -17.04 -27.15 14.25
CA SER A 93 -18.20 -26.92 15.10
C SER A 93 -18.01 -25.63 15.93
N SER A 94 -16.76 -25.17 16.05
CA SER A 94 -16.40 -23.94 16.75
C SER A 94 -15.31 -23.15 16.01
N LEU A 95 -15.42 -21.81 16.06
CA LEU A 95 -14.38 -20.90 15.56
C LEU A 95 -13.06 -21.00 16.36
N SER A 96 -13.08 -21.65 17.52
CA SER A 96 -11.89 -21.90 18.35
C SER A 96 -10.89 -22.86 17.70
N ASP A 97 -11.34 -23.76 16.83
CA ASP A 97 -10.47 -24.78 16.23
C ASP A 97 -9.56 -24.21 15.14
N LEU A 98 -9.92 -23.04 14.60
CA LEU A 98 -9.10 -22.22 13.70
C LEU A 98 -7.97 -21.49 14.45
N SER A 99 -8.04 -21.35 15.78
CA SER A 99 -7.03 -20.62 16.55
C SER A 99 -5.66 -21.31 16.59
N HIS A 100 -5.62 -22.63 16.40
CA HIS A 100 -4.38 -23.42 16.43
C HIS A 100 -3.50 -23.25 15.17
N CYS A 101 -4.03 -22.67 14.08
CA CYS A 101 -3.26 -22.40 12.85
C CYS A 101 -2.66 -21.00 12.80
N LEU A 102 -2.98 -20.13 13.78
CA LEU A 102 -2.36 -18.82 13.89
C LEU A 102 -0.87 -19.02 14.17
N MET A 103 -0.02 -18.66 13.21
CA MET A 103 1.42 -18.59 13.44
C MET A 103 1.66 -17.77 14.71
N GLU A 104 2.40 -18.32 15.66
CA GLU A 104 2.86 -17.57 16.84
C GLU A 104 3.37 -16.21 16.38
N ALA A 105 2.79 -15.14 16.92
CA ALA A 105 3.17 -13.78 16.61
C ALA A 105 4.58 -13.53 17.16
N VAL A 106 5.60 -13.87 16.37
CA VAL A 106 6.99 -13.51 16.70
C VAL A 106 7.12 -12.02 16.43
N THR A 107 7.30 -11.24 17.50
CA THR A 107 7.63 -9.82 17.42
C THR A 107 9.12 -9.70 17.09
N ASP A 108 9.46 -9.55 15.80
CA ASP A 108 10.84 -9.46 15.34
C ASP A 108 11.20 -8.10 14.71
N LYS A 109 10.58 -7.01 15.18
CA LYS A 109 10.73 -5.67 14.57
C LYS A 109 12.10 -5.00 14.80
N ASP A 110 12.85 -5.43 15.82
CA ASP A 110 14.06 -4.77 16.29
C ASP A 110 15.35 -5.58 16.01
N PHE A 111 15.37 -6.33 14.90
CA PHE A 111 16.56 -7.10 14.54
C PHE A 111 17.74 -6.19 14.15
N ASP A 112 18.82 -6.26 14.94
CA ASP A 112 20.08 -5.59 14.64
C ASP A 112 20.89 -6.38 13.60
N VAL A 113 21.20 -5.71 12.50
CA VAL A 113 21.93 -6.27 11.36
C VAL A 113 23.43 -6.08 11.49
N GLU A 114 23.90 -5.12 12.28
CA GLU A 114 25.31 -4.73 12.33
C GLU A 114 26.24 -5.91 12.68
N PRO A 115 25.93 -6.79 13.65
CA PRO A 115 26.77 -7.94 13.97
C PRO A 115 26.97 -8.91 12.81
N PHE A 116 25.99 -8.98 11.90
CA PHE A 116 26.00 -9.91 10.77
C PHE A 116 26.75 -9.36 9.56
N LYS A 117 27.01 -8.05 9.48
CA LYS A 117 27.75 -7.44 8.36
C LYS A 117 29.19 -7.95 8.23
N THR A 118 29.83 -8.32 9.34
CA THR A 118 31.20 -8.84 9.36
C THR A 118 31.28 -10.37 9.35
N GLN A 119 30.16 -11.07 9.58
CA GLN A 119 30.13 -12.54 9.62
C GLN A 119 30.26 -13.16 8.23
N PRO A 120 30.87 -14.35 8.10
CA PRO A 120 30.94 -15.08 6.84
C PRO A 120 29.53 -15.46 6.33
N THR A 121 29.40 -15.58 5.01
CA THR A 121 28.11 -15.89 4.36
C THR A 121 27.51 -17.22 4.83
N GLU A 122 28.34 -18.21 5.16
CA GLU A 122 27.87 -19.51 5.64
C GLU A 122 27.15 -19.43 6.99
N GLU A 123 27.62 -18.58 7.91
CA GLU A 123 26.97 -18.35 9.20
C GLU A 123 25.60 -17.68 9.01
N ILE A 124 25.50 -16.69 8.14
CA ILE A 124 24.23 -16.03 7.79
C ILE A 124 23.22 -17.05 7.26
N ILE A 125 23.66 -17.96 6.38
CA ILE A 125 22.82 -19.03 5.84
C ILE A 125 22.40 -20.01 6.93
N ALA A 126 23.30 -20.38 7.85
CA ALA A 126 23.00 -21.27 8.96
C ALA A 126 21.97 -20.63 9.92
N THR A 127 22.13 -19.34 10.25
CA THR A 127 21.16 -18.58 11.06
C THR A 127 19.81 -18.53 10.35
N LEU A 128 19.79 -18.24 9.05
CA LEU A 128 18.54 -18.18 8.26
C LEU A 128 17.80 -19.54 8.23
N LYS A 129 18.54 -20.66 8.25
CA LYS A 129 17.96 -22.02 8.30
C LYS A 129 17.35 -22.37 9.65
N ASN A 130 17.99 -21.94 10.74
CA ASN A 130 17.57 -22.28 12.11
C ASN A 130 16.50 -21.33 12.66
N LEU A 131 16.23 -20.22 11.97
CA LEU A 131 15.30 -19.20 12.41
C LEU A 131 13.83 -19.68 12.30
N PRO A 132 12.94 -19.31 13.26
CA PRO A 132 11.52 -19.57 13.15
C PRO A 132 10.93 -19.00 11.85
N LYS A 133 10.08 -19.77 11.17
CA LYS A 133 9.43 -19.34 9.92
C LYS A 133 8.60 -18.06 10.08
N ALA A 134 8.11 -17.80 11.29
CA ALA A 134 7.34 -16.61 11.66
C ALA A 134 8.17 -15.33 11.82
N ALA A 135 9.50 -15.43 11.99
CA ALA A 135 10.38 -14.26 12.14
C ALA A 135 10.68 -13.63 10.77
N LEU A 136 9.68 -12.94 10.21
CA LEU A 136 9.69 -12.47 8.82
C LEU A 136 10.61 -11.26 8.60
N TYR A 137 10.67 -10.32 9.55
CA TYR A 137 11.55 -9.16 9.43
C TYR A 137 13.02 -9.57 9.50
N THR A 138 13.38 -10.43 10.46
CA THR A 138 14.73 -10.98 10.60
C THR A 138 15.15 -11.76 9.35
N GLN A 139 14.27 -12.62 8.82
CA GLN A 139 14.51 -13.29 7.53
C GLN A 139 14.79 -12.30 6.41
N CYS A 140 13.96 -11.25 6.30
CA CYS A 140 14.13 -10.22 5.28
C CYS A 140 15.46 -9.47 5.41
N ARG A 141 15.88 -9.14 6.64
CA ARG A 141 17.14 -8.45 6.92
C ARG A 141 18.38 -9.30 6.60
N LEU A 142 18.35 -10.59 6.92
CA LEU A 142 19.42 -11.52 6.54
C LEU A 142 19.47 -11.72 5.01
N LEU A 143 18.31 -11.79 4.35
CA LEU A 143 18.24 -11.87 2.89
C LEU A 143 18.75 -10.61 2.21
N TRP A 144 18.54 -9.43 2.80
CA TRP A 144 19.14 -8.18 2.34
C TRP A 144 20.67 -8.23 2.37
N LEU A 145 21.28 -8.75 3.44
CA LEU A 145 22.74 -8.92 3.51
C LEU A 145 23.26 -9.87 2.42
N LEU A 146 22.54 -10.97 2.16
CA LEU A 146 22.90 -11.90 1.07
C LEU A 146 22.75 -11.24 -0.30
N TYR A 147 21.69 -10.47 -0.49
CA TYR A 147 21.45 -9.67 -1.69
C TYR A 147 22.56 -8.65 -1.93
N GLU A 148 22.99 -7.93 -0.90
CA GLU A 148 24.05 -6.91 -1.01
C GLU A 148 25.40 -7.53 -1.38
N ARG A 149 25.72 -8.71 -0.82
CA ARG A 149 27.01 -9.37 -1.05
C ARG A 149 27.10 -10.13 -2.37
N HIS A 150 26.04 -10.84 -2.75
CA HIS A 150 26.09 -11.83 -3.83
C HIS A 150 25.04 -11.61 -4.92
N GLY A 151 24.13 -10.65 -4.72
CA GLY A 151 23.01 -10.41 -5.62
C GLY A 151 21.80 -11.30 -5.39
N VAL A 152 20.74 -11.04 -6.15
CA VAL A 152 19.41 -11.63 -5.97
C VAL A 152 19.30 -13.07 -6.47
N ASP A 153 20.18 -13.50 -7.38
CA ASP A 153 20.16 -14.84 -7.96
C ASP A 153 21.15 -15.81 -7.28
N PHE A 154 21.78 -15.36 -6.17
CA PHE A 154 22.63 -16.21 -5.33
C PHE A 154 21.83 -17.36 -4.71
N LYS A 155 22.40 -18.57 -4.71
CA LYS A 155 21.79 -19.79 -4.17
C LYS A 155 22.06 -19.94 -2.68
N ILE A 156 21.01 -20.10 -1.89
CA ILE A 156 21.07 -20.24 -0.43
C ILE A 156 21.10 -21.73 -0.01
N PHE A 157 20.18 -22.53 -0.55
CA PHE A 157 20.03 -23.96 -0.22
C PHE A 157 19.40 -24.72 -1.38
N ASP A 158 19.91 -25.90 -1.73
CA ASP A 158 19.27 -26.86 -2.65
C ASP A 158 18.58 -26.19 -3.87
N ASP A 159 19.33 -25.34 -4.57
CA ASP A 159 18.92 -24.50 -5.72
C ASP A 159 17.92 -23.35 -5.47
N VAL A 160 17.50 -23.09 -4.24
CA VAL A 160 16.68 -21.92 -3.89
C VAL A 160 17.54 -20.65 -3.85
N THR A 161 17.18 -19.68 -4.69
CA THR A 161 17.84 -18.38 -4.75
C THR A 161 17.31 -17.39 -3.71
N VAL A 162 18.07 -16.32 -3.45
CA VAL A 162 17.64 -15.17 -2.65
C VAL A 162 16.31 -14.61 -3.16
N ARG A 163 16.14 -14.50 -4.48
CA ARG A 163 14.88 -14.13 -5.14
C ARG A 163 13.69 -14.97 -4.67
N VAL A 164 13.79 -16.28 -4.82
CA VAL A 164 12.70 -17.21 -4.50
C VAL A 164 12.38 -17.16 -3.00
N LYS A 165 13.40 -17.03 -2.14
CA LYS A 165 13.19 -16.92 -0.71
C LYS A 165 12.56 -15.57 -0.32
N LEU A 166 12.95 -14.45 -0.94
CA LEU A 166 12.33 -13.14 -0.76
C LEU A 166 10.86 -13.14 -1.20
N GLU A 167 10.53 -13.79 -2.31
CA GLU A 167 9.14 -13.93 -2.76
C GLU A 167 8.28 -14.70 -1.75
N ARG A 168 8.81 -15.80 -1.19
CA ARG A 168 8.14 -16.58 -0.14
C ARG A 168 7.90 -15.74 1.11
N VAL A 169 8.93 -15.01 1.58
CA VAL A 169 8.80 -14.12 2.75
C VAL A 169 7.81 -12.99 2.47
N CYS A 170 7.82 -12.41 1.27
CA CYS A 170 6.87 -11.38 0.86
C CYS A 170 5.42 -11.87 0.89
N ARG A 171 5.16 -13.09 0.38
CA ARG A 171 3.83 -13.71 0.42
C ARG A 171 3.38 -13.95 1.86
N GLN A 172 4.26 -14.50 2.69
CA GLN A 172 3.95 -14.74 4.10
C GLN A 172 3.68 -13.43 4.86
N ALA A 173 4.49 -12.40 4.62
CA ALA A 173 4.31 -11.07 5.22
C ALA A 173 2.99 -10.41 4.81
N ALA A 174 2.56 -10.62 3.56
CA ALA A 174 1.26 -10.13 3.11
C ALA A 174 0.09 -10.83 3.83
N LEU A 175 0.19 -12.15 4.06
CA LEU A 175 -0.80 -12.91 4.83
C LEU A 175 -0.83 -12.47 6.31
N SER A 176 0.35 -12.33 6.92
CA SER A 176 0.51 -11.86 8.30
C SER A 176 0.34 -10.34 8.47
N LYS A 177 0.03 -9.60 7.39
CA LYS A 177 -0.17 -8.14 7.37
C LYS A 177 1.02 -7.34 7.94
N THR A 178 2.25 -7.86 7.81
CA THR A 178 3.48 -7.15 8.19
C THR A 178 3.97 -6.25 7.04
N TRP A 179 3.28 -5.12 6.86
CA TRP A 179 3.45 -4.24 5.69
C TRP A 179 4.86 -3.72 5.49
N ARG A 180 5.61 -3.46 6.58
CA ARG A 180 7.03 -3.09 6.50
C ARG A 180 7.86 -4.13 5.76
N VAL A 181 7.66 -5.41 6.08
CA VAL A 181 8.36 -6.54 5.44
C VAL A 181 7.90 -6.71 4.00
N VAL A 182 6.61 -6.52 3.72
CA VAL A 182 6.09 -6.54 2.33
C VAL A 182 6.78 -5.48 1.48
N ARG A 183 6.84 -4.24 1.96
CA ARG A 183 7.52 -3.13 1.28
C ARG A 183 9.00 -3.41 1.10
N TYR A 184 9.66 -3.94 2.13
CA TYR A 184 11.08 -4.28 2.07
C TYR A 184 11.36 -5.35 1.00
N CYS A 185 10.65 -6.48 1.04
CA CYS A 185 10.83 -7.53 0.05
C CYS A 185 10.49 -7.07 -1.37
N ALA A 186 9.41 -6.29 -1.53
CA ALA A 186 9.03 -5.74 -2.83
C ALA A 186 10.10 -4.78 -3.39
N ALA A 187 10.74 -4.00 -2.51
CA ALA A 187 11.86 -3.13 -2.89
C ALA A 187 13.08 -3.94 -3.36
N LEU A 188 13.49 -4.96 -2.60
CA LEU A 188 14.63 -5.82 -2.99
C LEU A 188 14.38 -6.58 -4.30
N LEU A 189 13.12 -6.95 -4.55
CA LEU A 189 12.71 -7.62 -5.78
C LEU A 189 12.48 -6.66 -6.95
N ARG A 190 12.70 -5.35 -6.76
CA ARG A 190 12.46 -4.32 -7.78
C ARG A 190 11.04 -4.36 -8.38
N LYS A 191 10.03 -4.54 -7.54
CA LYS A 191 8.64 -4.60 -8.01
C LYS A 191 8.10 -3.21 -8.35
N VAL A 192 7.42 -3.13 -9.49
CA VAL A 192 6.76 -1.92 -10.01
C VAL A 192 5.31 -2.24 -10.33
N VAL A 193 4.43 -1.26 -10.17
CA VAL A 193 2.99 -1.40 -10.46
C VAL A 193 2.65 -0.70 -11.77
N ASP A 194 1.91 -1.38 -12.66
CA ASP A 194 1.53 -0.83 -13.98
C ASP A 194 0.64 0.43 -13.88
N SER A 195 -0.12 0.57 -12.79
CA SER A 195 -0.99 1.72 -12.53
C SER A 195 -0.24 3.00 -12.16
N LEU A 196 1.09 2.97 -12.09
CA LEU A 196 1.91 4.12 -11.75
C LEU A 196 1.87 5.20 -12.85
N ALA A 197 2.09 4.82 -14.11
CA ALA A 197 2.04 5.73 -15.25
C ALA A 197 0.68 6.45 -15.43
N PRO A 198 -0.49 5.77 -15.39
CA PRO A 198 -1.77 6.46 -15.47
C PRO A 198 -2.05 7.35 -14.25
N SER A 199 -1.55 6.99 -13.06
CA SER A 199 -1.69 7.82 -11.86
C SER A 199 -0.87 9.11 -11.97
N ILE A 200 0.38 9.03 -12.43
CA ILE A 200 1.22 10.21 -12.72
C ILE A 200 0.56 11.08 -13.78
N THR A 201 0.11 10.47 -14.87
CA THR A 201 -0.59 11.20 -15.95
C THR A 201 -1.80 11.97 -15.40
N SER A 202 -2.60 11.32 -14.54
CA SER A 202 -3.77 11.96 -13.90
C SER A 202 -3.43 13.17 -13.02
N ILE A 203 -2.23 13.20 -12.45
CA ILE A 203 -1.69 14.32 -11.67
C ILE A 203 -1.23 15.44 -12.63
N LEU A 204 -0.43 15.09 -13.64
CA LEU A 204 0.18 16.03 -14.60
C LEU A 204 -0.87 16.77 -15.44
N VAL A 205 -1.88 16.07 -15.96
CA VAL A 205 -2.94 16.68 -16.80
C VAL A 205 -3.81 17.68 -16.06
N ARG A 206 -3.78 17.67 -14.72
CA ARG A 206 -4.45 18.67 -13.86
C ARG A 206 -3.54 19.83 -13.47
N GLY A 207 -2.42 19.99 -14.20
CA GLY A 207 -1.48 21.09 -14.02
C GLY A 207 -0.67 20.98 -12.73
N LYS A 208 -0.51 19.77 -12.18
CA LYS A 208 0.28 19.54 -10.97
C LYS A 208 1.60 18.88 -11.35
N ARG A 209 2.68 19.21 -10.66
CA ARG A 209 3.98 18.53 -10.79
C ARG A 209 4.19 17.55 -9.64
N LEU A 210 4.98 16.50 -9.84
CA LEU A 210 5.40 15.64 -8.73
C LEU A 210 6.92 15.55 -8.64
N THR A 211 7.43 15.25 -7.44
CA THR A 211 8.83 14.86 -7.26
C THR A 211 8.95 13.56 -6.48
N VAL A 212 9.91 12.72 -6.88
CA VAL A 212 10.32 11.51 -6.16
C VAL A 212 11.71 11.71 -5.56
N GLY A 213 11.94 11.15 -4.37
CA GLY A 213 13.17 11.40 -3.61
C GLY A 213 12.96 11.27 -2.11
N VAL A 214 14.05 11.12 -1.35
CA VAL A 214 13.99 11.06 0.12
C VAL A 214 13.95 12.46 0.73
N PHE A 215 13.36 12.58 1.92
CA PHE A 215 13.30 13.85 2.64
C PHE A 215 14.71 14.42 2.89
N GLY A 216 14.91 15.69 2.51
CA GLY A 216 16.20 16.38 2.66
C GLY A 216 17.30 15.91 1.70
N GLY A 217 17.00 14.99 0.77
CA GLY A 217 17.96 14.48 -0.22
C GLY A 217 17.70 15.02 -1.64
N GLU A 218 18.29 14.33 -2.62
CA GLU A 218 18.06 14.60 -4.04
C GLU A 218 16.60 14.29 -4.41
N GLU A 219 16.00 15.17 -5.22
CA GLU A 219 14.64 15.00 -5.76
C GLU A 219 14.66 15.07 -7.28
N VAL A 220 13.94 14.14 -7.90
CA VAL A 220 13.71 14.11 -9.34
C VAL A 220 12.33 14.66 -9.61
N ILE A 221 12.27 15.67 -10.48
CA ILE A 221 11.00 16.25 -10.93
C ILE A 221 10.46 15.40 -12.06
N ILE A 222 9.20 14.99 -11.93
CA ILE A 222 8.44 14.35 -12.99
C ILE A 222 7.43 15.38 -13.49
N ASP A 223 7.69 15.94 -14.66
CA ASP A 223 6.90 16.99 -15.31
C ASP A 223 6.22 16.52 -16.61
N SER A 224 6.52 15.30 -17.05
CA SER A 224 5.95 14.67 -18.24
C SER A 224 5.61 13.20 -17.97
N PRO A 225 4.61 12.63 -18.68
CA PRO A 225 4.28 11.22 -18.55
C PRO A 225 5.48 10.34 -18.93
N VAL A 226 5.87 9.46 -18.01
CA VAL A 226 7.01 8.54 -18.13
C VAL A 226 6.53 7.10 -18.00
N THR A 227 7.27 6.16 -18.58
CA THR A 227 6.96 4.73 -18.48
C THR A 227 7.24 4.21 -17.06
N PRO A 228 6.58 3.12 -16.62
CA PRO A 228 6.82 2.52 -15.31
C PRO A 228 8.31 2.23 -15.04
N ASN A 229 9.06 1.77 -16.04
CA ASN A 229 10.48 1.44 -15.92
C ASN A 229 11.36 2.68 -15.68
N VAL A 230 11.07 3.81 -16.33
CA VAL A 230 11.83 5.05 -16.08
C VAL A 230 11.60 5.54 -14.66
N ILE A 231 10.36 5.45 -14.15
CA ILE A 231 10.05 5.83 -12.78
C ILE A 231 10.71 4.88 -11.78
N GLU A 232 10.75 3.58 -12.10
CA GLU A 232 11.51 2.60 -11.33
C GLU A 232 12.97 3.02 -11.23
N GLU A 233 13.64 3.23 -12.37
CA GLU A 233 15.05 3.60 -12.40
C GLU A 233 15.34 4.82 -11.53
N GLU A 234 14.52 5.88 -11.64
CA GLU A 234 14.67 7.06 -10.80
C GLU A 234 14.43 6.76 -9.32
N LEU A 235 13.36 6.04 -8.95
CA LEU A 235 13.09 5.66 -7.56
C LEU A 235 14.26 4.87 -6.96
N TYR A 236 14.81 3.90 -7.68
CA TYR A 236 15.94 3.11 -7.18
C TYR A 236 17.25 3.89 -7.19
N ARG A 237 17.39 4.93 -8.01
CA ARG A 237 18.55 5.82 -8.00
C ARG A 237 18.55 6.75 -6.78
N VAL A 238 17.42 7.40 -6.49
CA VAL A 238 17.34 8.44 -5.43
C VAL A 238 16.85 7.95 -4.08
N CYS A 239 16.03 6.90 -4.03
CA CYS A 239 15.48 6.39 -2.77
C CYS A 239 16.29 5.22 -2.21
N PHE A 240 16.58 4.20 -3.01
CA PHE A 240 17.15 2.94 -2.52
C PHE A 240 18.44 3.08 -1.68
N PRO A 241 19.40 3.96 -2.01
CA PRO A 241 20.63 4.11 -1.22
C PRO A 241 20.41 4.69 0.18
N HIS A 242 19.32 5.42 0.38
CA HIS A 242 19.05 6.18 1.61
C HIS A 242 17.87 5.61 2.40
N ASP A 243 16.83 5.15 1.70
CA ASP A 243 15.63 4.55 2.26
C ASP A 243 15.03 3.53 1.27
N ILE A 244 15.32 2.25 1.52
CA ILE A 244 14.85 1.12 0.69
C ILE A 244 13.31 1.06 0.67
N LEU A 245 12.65 1.34 1.81
CA LEU A 245 11.20 1.22 1.94
C LEU A 245 10.47 2.33 1.18
N ALA A 246 11.09 3.51 1.08
CA ALA A 246 10.55 4.63 0.31
C ALA A 246 10.31 4.26 -1.16
N CYS A 247 11.11 3.37 -1.77
CA CYS A 247 10.93 2.94 -3.17
C CYS A 247 9.52 2.40 -3.45
N VAL A 248 8.94 1.67 -2.48
CA VAL A 248 7.60 1.09 -2.61
C VAL A 248 6.54 2.05 -2.09
N LEU A 249 6.78 2.71 -0.95
CA LEU A 249 5.80 3.63 -0.38
C LEU A 249 5.52 4.82 -1.30
N GLN A 250 6.53 5.34 -2.03
CA GLN A 250 6.30 6.42 -2.99
C GLN A 250 5.41 5.98 -4.16
N GLN A 251 5.55 4.74 -4.65
CA GLN A 251 4.63 4.20 -5.67
C GLN A 251 3.19 4.12 -5.13
N GLU A 252 3.01 3.63 -3.90
CA GLU A 252 1.71 3.59 -3.23
C GLU A 252 1.09 4.99 -3.12
N LEU A 253 1.87 5.99 -2.71
CA LEU A 253 1.42 7.37 -2.57
C LEU A 253 1.06 7.99 -3.92
N ILE A 254 1.85 7.76 -4.97
CA ILE A 254 1.54 8.26 -6.32
C ILE A 254 0.20 7.69 -6.81
N ILE A 255 -0.06 6.40 -6.59
CA ILE A 255 -1.33 5.77 -6.93
C ILE A 255 -2.49 6.38 -6.14
N VAL A 256 -2.29 6.58 -4.82
CA VAL A 256 -3.29 7.21 -3.95
C VAL A 256 -3.60 8.65 -4.39
N LEU A 257 -2.58 9.44 -4.70
CA LEU A 257 -2.73 10.82 -5.15
C LEU A 257 -3.40 10.89 -6.52
N GLY A 258 -3.00 10.04 -7.47
CA GLY A 258 -3.63 9.92 -8.79
C GLY A 258 -5.12 9.55 -8.70
N HIS A 259 -5.47 8.71 -7.72
CA HIS A 259 -6.88 8.42 -7.41
C HIS A 259 -7.59 9.65 -6.82
N PHE A 260 -7.05 10.28 -5.78
CA PHE A 260 -7.73 11.40 -5.12
C PHE A 260 -7.89 12.61 -6.02
N ILE A 261 -6.87 12.98 -6.79
CA ILE A 261 -6.99 14.10 -7.72
C ILE A 261 -8.07 13.85 -8.78
N SER A 262 -8.42 12.57 -9.00
CA SER A 262 -9.49 12.15 -9.91
C SER A 262 -10.89 12.09 -9.32
N VAL A 263 -11.01 11.83 -8.02
CA VAL A 263 -12.30 11.63 -7.36
C VAL A 263 -12.71 12.84 -6.52
N GLU A 264 -11.74 13.51 -5.89
CA GLU A 264 -11.89 14.64 -4.97
C GLU A 264 -10.86 15.75 -5.34
N PRO A 265 -10.96 16.38 -6.53
CA PRO A 265 -9.98 17.37 -7.00
C PRO A 265 -9.86 18.60 -6.09
N GLU A 266 -10.89 18.91 -5.29
CA GLU A 266 -10.91 19.95 -4.28
C GLU A 266 -9.78 19.81 -3.23
N LEU A 267 -9.30 18.59 -2.99
CA LEU A 267 -8.16 18.32 -2.10
C LEU A 267 -6.83 18.92 -2.60
N PHE A 268 -6.77 19.34 -3.86
CA PHE A 268 -5.55 19.83 -4.52
C PHE A 268 -5.63 21.31 -4.92
N ILE A 269 -6.62 22.04 -4.43
CA ILE A 269 -6.72 23.49 -4.63
C ILE A 269 -5.55 24.16 -3.90
N GLY A 270 -4.84 25.06 -4.59
CA GLY A 270 -3.66 25.74 -4.04
C GLY A 270 -2.38 24.92 -4.01
N ILE A 271 -2.41 23.62 -4.35
CA ILE A 271 -1.21 22.79 -4.46
C ILE A 271 -0.72 22.83 -5.91
N LEU A 272 0.52 23.25 -6.17
CA LEU A 272 1.11 23.25 -7.53
C LEU A 272 2.03 22.04 -7.77
N LYS A 273 2.78 21.66 -6.75
CA LYS A 273 3.80 20.61 -6.80
C LYS A 273 3.65 19.71 -5.59
N VAL A 274 3.64 18.39 -5.78
CA VAL A 274 3.59 17.40 -4.70
C VAL A 274 4.94 16.72 -4.58
N ARG A 275 5.65 16.99 -3.47
CA ARG A 275 6.95 16.40 -3.18
C ARG A 275 6.78 15.15 -2.32
N ILE A 276 6.95 13.96 -2.91
CA ILE A 276 6.53 12.72 -2.24
C ILE A 276 7.41 12.40 -1.02
N GLY A 277 8.72 12.68 -1.06
CA GLY A 277 9.60 12.52 0.10
C GLY A 277 9.17 13.36 1.31
N TRP A 278 8.77 14.61 1.07
CA TRP A 278 8.24 15.50 2.10
C TRP A 278 6.87 15.06 2.60
N LEU A 279 6.04 14.52 1.70
CA LEU A 279 4.75 13.94 2.07
C LEU A 279 4.94 12.79 3.06
N ILE A 280 5.88 11.86 2.81
CA ILE A 280 6.22 10.77 3.76
C ILE A 280 6.61 11.34 5.12
N HIS A 281 7.47 12.36 5.15
CA HIS A 281 7.88 13.02 6.39
C HIS A 281 6.70 13.64 7.14
N ALA A 282 5.82 14.36 6.43
CA ALA A 282 4.63 14.96 7.01
C ALA A 282 3.65 13.92 7.59
N LEU A 283 3.49 12.78 6.91
CA LEU A 283 2.66 11.66 7.41
C LEU A 283 3.24 11.10 8.71
N ASN A 284 4.56 10.88 8.79
CA ASN A 284 5.23 10.44 10.02
C ASN A 284 5.07 11.47 11.15
N LEU A 285 5.17 12.77 10.87
CA LEU A 285 4.94 13.82 11.87
C LEU A 285 3.50 13.81 12.39
N MET A 286 2.51 13.69 11.50
CA MET A 286 1.10 13.60 11.92
C MET A 286 0.81 12.39 12.79
N MET A 287 1.42 11.23 12.49
CA MET A 287 1.23 10.02 13.28
C MET A 287 1.82 10.12 14.69
N ASN A 288 2.94 10.82 14.83
CA ASN A 288 3.65 10.96 16.10
C ASN A 288 3.26 12.24 16.86
N PHE A 289 2.31 13.02 16.35
CA PHE A 289 1.84 14.23 16.99
C PHE A 289 1.21 13.91 18.36
N GLY A 290 1.75 14.47 19.44
CA GLY A 290 1.29 14.24 20.81
C GLY A 290 1.82 12.96 21.48
N ASN A 291 2.48 12.07 20.74
CA ASN A 291 3.13 10.87 21.28
C ASN A 291 4.61 11.14 21.55
N LYS A 292 4.99 11.31 22.83
CA LYS A 292 6.40 11.51 23.23
C LYS A 292 7.25 10.22 23.17
N GLU A 293 6.62 9.06 23.00
CA GLU A 293 7.26 7.74 22.96
C GLU A 293 7.17 7.07 21.56
N GLY A 294 6.72 7.79 20.53
CA GLY A 294 6.25 7.21 19.27
C GLY A 294 7.34 6.71 18.32
N ASN A 295 7.62 5.41 18.34
CA ASN A 295 8.37 4.67 17.30
C ASN A 295 7.47 4.27 16.09
N LEU A 296 6.31 4.90 15.92
CA LEU A 296 5.40 4.54 14.84
C LEU A 296 5.90 5.13 13.52
N SER A 297 6.02 4.26 12.51
CA SER A 297 6.41 4.65 11.16
C SER A 297 5.27 4.41 10.18
N VAL A 298 5.10 5.33 9.23
CA VAL A 298 4.18 5.17 8.09
C VAL A 298 4.48 3.89 7.30
N TYR A 299 5.72 3.39 7.35
CA TYR A 299 6.12 2.13 6.72
C TYR A 299 5.49 0.88 7.34
N ASP A 300 4.91 0.98 8.54
CA ASP A 300 4.22 -0.13 9.21
C ASP A 300 2.72 -0.16 8.91
N LEU A 301 2.16 0.93 8.36
CA LEU A 301 0.73 1.04 8.08
C LEU A 301 0.29 0.23 6.87
N SER A 302 -0.96 -0.23 6.87
CA SER A 302 -1.55 -0.87 5.70
C SER A 302 -1.75 0.14 4.56
N PRO A 303 -1.82 -0.30 3.29
CA PRO A 303 -2.11 0.60 2.16
C PRO A 303 -3.40 1.41 2.33
N THR A 304 -4.41 0.82 3.00
CA THR A 304 -5.67 1.49 3.31
C THR A 304 -5.47 2.59 4.36
N ASP A 305 -4.70 2.31 5.41
CA ASP A 305 -4.44 3.29 6.47
C ASP A 305 -3.58 4.45 5.94
N VAL A 306 -2.58 4.16 5.10
CA VAL A 306 -1.81 5.19 4.38
C VAL A 306 -2.75 6.06 3.53
N LYS A 307 -3.65 5.45 2.75
CA LYS A 307 -4.64 6.19 1.95
C LYS A 307 -5.52 7.11 2.81
N LEU A 308 -6.01 6.62 3.94
CA LEU A 308 -6.83 7.42 4.87
C LEU A 308 -6.02 8.56 5.49
N LEU A 309 -4.77 8.30 5.88
CA LEU A 309 -3.88 9.31 6.45
C LEU A 309 -3.58 10.43 5.44
N VAL A 310 -3.31 10.08 4.18
CA VAL A 310 -3.14 11.06 3.08
C VAL A 310 -4.40 11.89 2.88
N ARG A 311 -5.58 11.27 2.87
CA ARG A 311 -6.84 12.01 2.74
C ARG A 311 -7.02 12.99 3.90
N ASN A 312 -6.75 12.56 5.12
CA ASN A 312 -6.86 13.40 6.31
C ASN A 312 -5.88 14.57 6.28
N LEU A 313 -4.66 14.36 5.78
CA LEU A 313 -3.67 15.42 5.57
C LEU A 313 -4.20 16.46 4.57
N LEU A 314 -4.73 16.01 3.43
CA LEU A 314 -5.18 16.89 2.35
C LEU A 314 -6.52 17.58 2.64
N SER A 315 -7.41 16.97 3.44
CA SER A 315 -8.78 17.48 3.65
C SER A 315 -8.91 18.67 4.61
N MET A 316 -7.81 19.31 5.01
CA MET A 316 -7.80 20.56 5.78
C MET A 316 -8.52 20.55 7.15
N LYS A 317 -8.92 19.39 7.71
CA LYS A 317 -9.64 19.32 9.00
C LYS A 317 -8.75 19.50 10.24
N ASN A 318 -7.43 19.31 10.12
CA ASN A 318 -6.51 19.27 11.26
C ASN A 318 -5.36 20.31 11.21
N PHE A 319 -5.40 21.28 10.29
CA PHE A 319 -4.31 22.29 10.19
C PHE A 319 -4.21 23.21 11.42
N SER A 320 -5.32 23.45 12.11
CA SER A 320 -5.33 24.21 13.37
C SER A 320 -4.55 23.52 14.50
N GLN A 321 -4.27 22.21 14.37
CA GLN A 321 -3.46 21.45 15.34
C GLN A 321 -1.99 21.36 14.93
N LEU A 322 -1.64 21.50 13.64
CA LEU A 322 -0.27 21.47 13.14
C LEU A 322 0.32 22.89 13.10
N TYR A 323 0.67 23.45 14.26
CA TYR A 323 1.37 24.73 14.33
C TYR A 323 2.87 24.58 13.99
N TYR A 324 3.28 25.32 12.94
CA TYR A 324 4.58 25.96 12.64
C TYR A 324 5.80 25.13 12.14
N GLU A 325 6.44 25.74 11.13
CA GLU A 325 7.70 25.43 10.42
C GLU A 325 7.73 24.33 9.35
N HIS A 326 7.22 23.12 9.56
CA HIS A 326 7.50 22.02 8.61
C HIS A 326 6.55 21.90 7.41
N LEU A 327 5.30 22.39 7.50
CA LEU A 327 4.34 22.28 6.39
C LEU A 327 4.55 23.30 5.26
N PHE A 328 5.30 24.39 5.51
CA PHE A 328 5.61 25.40 4.51
C PHE A 328 6.37 24.86 3.30
N PHE A 329 7.16 23.80 3.48
CA PHE A 329 8.02 23.23 2.44
C PHE A 329 7.32 22.21 1.52
N LEU A 330 6.09 21.81 1.86
CA LEU A 330 5.29 20.89 1.05
C LEU A 330 4.70 21.57 -0.19
N ILE A 331 4.51 22.90 -0.17
CA ILE A 331 3.74 23.65 -1.17
C ILE A 331 4.53 24.92 -1.53
N GLU A 332 5.28 24.87 -2.63
CA GLU A 332 5.91 26.07 -3.21
C GLU A 332 4.85 26.89 -3.97
N ASN A 333 4.73 28.18 -3.63
CA ASN A 333 3.99 29.20 -4.38
C ASN A 333 5.00 30.17 -5.01
N ASP A 334 4.92 30.37 -6.32
CA ASP A 334 5.82 31.27 -7.04
C ASP A 334 5.50 32.75 -6.74
N ASN A 335 6.28 33.35 -5.83
CA ASN A 335 6.73 34.74 -5.90
C ASN A 335 7.87 34.94 -4.87
N GLN A 336 9.11 35.01 -5.36
CA GLN A 336 10.31 35.21 -4.53
C GLN A 336 10.33 36.60 -3.90
N VAL A 337 10.42 36.69 -2.57
CA VAL A 337 11.60 37.16 -1.81
C VAL A 337 11.39 36.73 -0.35
N MET A 338 12.44 36.11 0.22
CA MET A 338 12.59 35.76 1.64
C MET A 338 12.18 36.89 2.58
N HIS A 339 11.02 36.76 3.22
CA HIS A 339 10.78 37.11 4.62
C HIS A 339 9.67 36.19 5.13
N PHE A 340 10.05 35.24 5.98
CA PHE A 340 9.16 34.32 6.66
C PHE A 340 8.23 35.11 7.59
N GLN A 341 7.03 35.39 7.12
CA GLN A 341 5.91 35.90 7.92
C GLN A 341 4.62 35.59 7.14
N ILE A 342 3.97 34.44 7.40
CA ILE A 342 2.56 34.29 7.02
C ILE A 342 1.76 35.11 8.04
N GLN A 343 1.58 36.39 7.74
CA GLN A 343 0.36 37.09 8.12
C GLN A 343 -0.69 36.71 7.09
N PHE A 344 -1.70 35.95 7.49
CA PHE A 344 -2.90 35.75 6.68
C PHE A 344 -3.65 37.09 6.56
N GLN A 345 -3.47 37.81 5.45
CA GLN A 345 -4.45 38.81 5.03
C GLN A 345 -5.52 38.08 4.21
N PHE A 346 -6.66 37.82 4.84
CA PHE A 346 -7.87 37.38 4.15
C PHE A 346 -8.33 38.50 3.22
N GLN A 347 -8.36 38.26 1.91
CA GLN A 347 -9.10 39.12 1.00
C GLN A 347 -10.58 38.71 1.08
N CYS A 348 -11.29 39.33 2.03
CA CYS A 348 -12.75 39.27 2.08
C CYS A 348 -13.28 40.06 0.88
N SER A 349 -14.00 39.40 -0.02
CA SER A 349 -14.81 40.11 -1.02
C SER A 349 -15.95 40.82 -0.31
N GLU A 350 -15.76 42.08 0.08
CA GLU A 350 -16.86 42.95 0.50
C GLU A 350 -17.83 43.16 -0.68
N GLN A 351 -18.98 42.50 -0.61
CA GLN A 351 -20.17 42.99 -1.28
C GLN A 351 -20.49 44.36 -0.71
N ARG A 352 -20.30 45.40 -1.52
CA ARG A 352 -20.83 46.75 -1.26
C ARG A 352 -22.35 46.69 -1.20
N CYS A 353 -22.92 46.72 0.00
CA CYS A 353 -24.25 47.29 0.19
C CYS A 353 -24.11 48.81 0.08
N ASN A 354 -24.50 49.37 -1.07
CA ASN A 354 -24.71 50.81 -1.20
C ASN A 354 -25.97 51.18 -0.39
N ASN A 355 -25.78 52.07 0.57
CA ASN A 355 -26.85 52.87 1.15
C ASN A 355 -27.53 53.69 0.04
N VAL A 356 -28.85 53.57 -0.06
CA VAL A 356 -29.70 54.67 -0.54
C VAL A 356 -30.45 55.16 0.68
N SER A 357 -30.15 56.42 1.00
CA SER A 357 -30.81 57.35 1.92
C SER A 357 -32.31 57.45 1.74
#